data_AF-A0A9W8IEA5-F1
#
_entry.id   AF-A0A9W8IEA5-F1
#
_cell.length_a   1.000
_cell.length_b   1.000
_cell.length_c   1.000
_cell.angle_alpha   90.00
_cell.angle_beta   90.00
_cell.angle_gamma   90.00
#
_symmetry.space_group_name_H-M   'P 1'
#
loop_
_entity.id
_entity.type
_entity.pdbx_description
1 polymer ?
#
loop_
_entity_poly.entity_id
_entity_poly.type
_entity_poly.pdbx_seq_one_letter_code
_entity_poly.pdbx_strand_id
1 'polypeptide(L)'
;MFQSLARRFAATNGTNVRAFSASTAQAYQSRLSQFYHNTLRDDMMILQYVPPKVRAQKEAAEAARMEEAKKSSQESSAPNPLRKHKPKTPRPREPLCTPHSMPYVKHVTVHIRCREALQNKNHLLSALMALQIITGRRAQMVRAKSDAAPWKLRKGMPISAKVLLDGDDMYEFLDKLIEVVLPRMKEYHGLTMSSGDGNGSITLGFDDSVIGLFPEMEMVYDMVPLITGFSVSIATTAVRNPAGRLLLSGLGLPFVHARKPQTDELAL
;
A
#
# COMPACT_ATOMS: atom_id res chain seq x y z
N MET A 1 -5.76 -35.84 26.80
CA MET A 1 -6.13 -35.47 25.42
C MET A 1 -5.59 -34.08 25.01
N PHE A 2 -5.72 -33.03 25.83
CA PHE A 2 -5.20 -31.70 25.50
C PHE A 2 -3.65 -31.63 25.40
N GLN A 3 -2.91 -32.33 26.25
CA GLN A 3 -1.44 -32.39 26.17
C GLN A 3 -0.92 -33.08 24.89
N SER A 4 -1.64 -34.07 24.35
CA SER A 4 -1.23 -34.73 23.10
C SER A 4 -1.51 -33.86 21.87
N LEU A 5 -2.49 -32.96 21.95
CA LEU A 5 -2.80 -31.99 20.89
C LEU A 5 -1.75 -30.86 20.85
N ALA A 6 -1.34 -30.35 22.01
CA ALA A 6 -0.30 -29.32 22.11
C ALA A 6 1.07 -29.80 21.57
N ARG A 7 1.44 -31.07 21.79
CA ARG A 7 2.67 -31.66 21.25
C ARG A 7 2.68 -31.74 19.71
N ARG A 8 1.52 -31.87 19.06
CA ARG A 8 1.42 -31.93 17.59
C ARG A 8 1.67 -30.57 16.91
N PHE A 9 1.45 -29.46 17.62
CA PHE A 9 1.59 -28.10 17.07
C PHE A 9 2.74 -27.29 17.70
N ALA A 10 3.58 -27.90 18.54
CA ALA A 10 4.65 -27.19 19.25
C ALA A 10 5.74 -26.58 18.32
N ALA A 11 5.81 -26.99 17.06
CA ALA A 11 6.82 -26.56 16.09
C ALA A 11 6.34 -25.45 15.11
N THR A 12 5.26 -24.73 15.42
CA THR A 12 4.66 -23.76 14.46
C THR A 12 5.26 -22.36 14.50
N ASN A 13 6.12 -22.04 15.47
CA ASN A 13 6.69 -20.70 15.60
C ASN A 13 7.79 -20.49 14.54
N GLY A 14 7.51 -19.68 13.51
CA GLY A 14 8.40 -19.51 12.35
C GLY A 14 9.75 -18.85 12.62
N THR A 15 9.98 -18.32 13.83
CA THR A 15 11.29 -17.80 14.27
C THR A 15 12.20 -18.87 14.86
N ASN A 16 11.67 -20.04 15.20
CA ASN A 16 12.46 -21.14 15.71
C ASN A 16 13.07 -21.88 14.52
N VAL A 17 14.41 -21.99 14.47
CA VAL A 17 15.14 -22.68 13.38
C VAL A 17 14.72 -24.15 13.23
N ARG A 18 14.15 -24.76 14.29
CA ARG A 18 13.62 -26.13 14.29
C ARG A 18 12.20 -26.25 13.71
N ALA A 19 11.51 -25.13 13.47
CA ALA A 19 10.17 -25.12 12.91
C ALA A 19 10.20 -25.44 11.40
N PHE A 20 9.15 -26.08 10.88
CA PHE A 20 9.02 -26.32 9.43
C PHE A 20 8.83 -25.01 8.64
N SER A 21 8.22 -24.01 9.28
CA SER A 21 8.04 -22.66 8.75
C SER A 21 9.25 -21.76 9.01
N ALA A 22 10.37 -22.31 9.50
CA ALA A 22 11.57 -21.53 9.75
C ALA A 22 12.05 -20.88 8.45
N SER A 23 12.09 -19.55 8.46
CA SER A 23 12.80 -18.75 7.48
C SER A 23 14.01 -18.17 8.18
N THR A 24 15.17 -18.13 7.52
CA THR A 24 16.29 -17.33 8.00
C THR A 24 15.82 -15.88 8.16
N ALA A 25 16.00 -15.32 9.35
CA ALA A 25 15.82 -13.89 9.55
C ALA A 25 16.89 -13.12 8.74
N GLN A 26 16.55 -11.88 8.37
CA GLN A 26 17.32 -10.91 7.56
C GLN A 26 18.78 -11.29 7.29
N ALA A 27 19.10 -11.58 6.03
CA ALA A 27 20.47 -11.87 5.59
C ALA A 27 21.31 -10.59 5.43
N TYR A 28 20.66 -9.45 5.19
CA TYR A 28 21.27 -8.14 4.97
C TYR A 28 20.30 -7.05 5.42
N GLN A 29 20.82 -5.84 5.58
CA GLN A 29 20.02 -4.66 5.90
C GLN A 29 19.84 -3.82 4.63
N SER A 30 18.60 -3.47 4.30
CA SER A 30 18.33 -2.64 3.13
C SER A 30 18.83 -1.20 3.33
N ARG A 31 19.47 -0.64 2.30
CA ARG A 31 20.00 0.74 2.31
C ARG A 31 18.91 1.77 2.60
N LEU A 32 17.75 1.61 1.97
CA LEU A 32 16.62 2.51 2.14
C LEU A 32 16.03 2.44 3.56
N SER A 33 16.03 1.25 4.20
CA SER A 33 15.68 1.14 5.63
C SER A 33 16.67 1.89 6.53
N GLN A 34 17.97 1.76 6.28
CA GLN A 34 19.00 2.51 7.02
C GLN A 34 18.83 4.01 6.85
N PHE A 35 18.59 4.48 5.62
CA PHE A 35 18.31 5.88 5.34
C PHE A 35 17.08 6.39 6.11
N TYR A 36 15.99 5.60 6.13
CA TYR A 36 14.82 5.94 6.93
C TYR A 36 15.15 6.14 8.41
N HIS A 37 15.88 5.19 9.01
CA HIS A 37 16.17 5.21 10.44
C HIS A 37 17.20 6.27 10.86
N ASN A 38 18.17 6.59 10.00
CA ASN A 38 19.29 7.45 10.34
C ASN A 38 19.05 8.93 10.05
N THR A 39 18.22 9.27 9.05
CA THR A 39 18.04 10.67 8.62
C THR A 39 16.55 11.03 8.54
N LEU A 40 15.80 10.36 7.67
CA LEU A 40 14.44 10.77 7.30
C LEU A 40 13.51 10.82 8.51
N ARG A 41 13.61 9.85 9.41
CA ARG A 41 12.80 9.79 10.64
C ARG A 41 12.94 11.05 11.49
N ASP A 42 14.17 11.54 11.66
CA ASP A 42 14.46 12.70 12.50
C ASP A 42 14.02 13.99 11.80
N ASP A 43 14.23 14.09 10.49
CA ASP A 43 13.73 15.20 9.68
C ASP A 43 12.20 15.28 9.70
N MET A 44 11.52 14.13 9.55
CA MET A 44 10.06 14.05 9.66
C MET A 44 9.57 14.46 11.05
N MET A 45 10.30 14.09 12.11
CA MET A 45 9.97 14.48 13.47
C MET A 45 10.00 16.00 13.62
N ILE A 46 11.02 16.66 13.07
CA ILE A 46 11.16 18.12 13.11
C ILE A 46 10.05 18.78 12.29
N LEU A 47 9.79 18.29 11.07
CA LEU A 47 8.78 18.87 10.17
C LEU A 47 7.35 18.73 10.69
N GLN A 48 7.03 17.64 11.39
CA GLN A 48 5.69 17.38 11.92
C GLN A 48 5.51 17.86 13.36
N TYR A 49 6.55 18.40 14.00
CA TYR A 49 6.48 18.83 15.39
C TYR A 49 5.45 19.95 15.60
N VAL A 50 4.47 19.69 16.47
CA VAL A 50 3.51 20.69 16.93
C VAL A 50 3.75 20.96 18.42
N PRO A 51 4.01 22.22 18.83
CA PRO A 51 4.20 22.57 20.23
C PRO A 51 3.01 22.12 21.11
N PRO A 52 3.26 21.69 22.37
CA PRO A 52 2.25 21.07 23.21
C PRO A 52 1.02 21.96 23.47
N LYS A 53 1.21 23.28 23.56
CA LYS A 53 0.12 24.25 23.74
C LYS A 53 -0.84 24.27 22.54
N VAL A 54 -0.29 24.39 21.32
CA VAL A 54 -1.07 24.41 20.07
C VAL A 54 -1.76 23.06 19.86
N ARG A 55 -1.08 21.97 20.21
CA ARG A 55 -1.64 20.63 20.14
C ARG A 55 -2.81 20.45 21.10
N ALA A 56 -2.68 20.84 22.37
CA ALA A 56 -3.75 20.74 23.35
C ALA A 56 -5.01 21.52 22.90
N GLN A 57 -4.83 22.68 22.28
CA GLN A 57 -5.92 23.45 21.67
C GLN A 57 -6.60 22.70 20.52
N LYS A 58 -5.82 22.11 19.60
CA LYS A 58 -6.35 21.31 18.48
C LYS A 58 -7.10 20.08 19.00
N GLU A 59 -6.56 19.36 19.97
CA GLU A 59 -7.18 18.18 20.58
C GLU A 59 -8.46 18.53 21.32
N ALA A 60 -8.47 19.65 22.07
CA ALA A 60 -9.68 20.16 22.72
C ALA A 60 -10.76 20.55 21.71
N ALA A 61 -10.38 21.20 20.60
CA ALA A 61 -11.31 21.56 19.52
C ALA A 61 -11.88 20.32 18.81
N GLU A 62 -11.05 19.31 18.52
CA GLU A 62 -11.50 18.05 17.93
C GLU A 62 -12.41 17.26 18.88
N ALA A 63 -12.10 17.25 20.18
CA ALA A 63 -12.93 16.64 21.21
C ALA A 63 -14.29 17.36 21.31
N ALA A 64 -14.30 18.69 21.36
CA ALA A 64 -15.52 19.48 21.37
C ALA A 64 -16.39 19.20 20.14
N ARG A 65 -15.81 19.18 18.94
CA ARG A 65 -16.51 18.86 17.70
C ARG A 65 -17.09 17.44 17.68
N MET A 66 -16.37 16.47 18.25
CA MET A 66 -16.86 15.10 18.40
C MET A 66 -18.01 15.02 19.40
N GLU A 67 -17.95 15.77 20.50
CA GLU A 67 -19.04 15.86 21.48
C GLU A 67 -20.27 16.56 20.87
N GLU A 68 -20.11 17.62 20.07
CA GLU A 68 -21.19 18.26 19.31
C GLU A 68 -21.80 17.33 18.26
N ALA A 69 -20.98 16.56 17.54
CA ALA A 69 -21.45 15.56 16.59
C ALA A 69 -22.23 14.43 17.29
N LYS A 70 -21.84 14.05 18.51
CA LYS A 70 -22.60 13.11 19.35
C LYS A 70 -23.91 13.72 19.83
N LYS A 71 -23.90 14.96 20.32
CA LYS A 71 -25.10 15.67 20.81
C LYS A 71 -26.14 15.88 19.70
N SER A 72 -25.73 16.35 18.53
CA SER A 72 -26.64 16.47 17.36
C SER A 72 -27.21 15.13 16.90
N SER A 73 -26.46 14.03 17.07
CA SER A 73 -26.97 12.67 16.83
C SER A 73 -27.93 12.16 17.90
N GLN A 74 -27.85 12.67 19.14
CA GLN A 74 -28.75 12.33 20.25
C GLN A 74 -30.03 13.19 20.26
N GLU A 75 -29.95 14.46 19.87
CA GLU A 75 -31.09 15.40 19.83
C GLU A 75 -32.09 15.10 18.71
N SER A 76 -31.68 14.37 17.67
CA SER A 76 -32.61 13.76 16.70
C SER A 76 -33.24 12.48 17.27
N SER A 77 -33.92 12.62 18.42
CA SER A 77 -34.51 11.55 19.23
C SER A 77 -35.74 10.87 18.61
N ALA A 78 -36.12 11.18 17.37
CA ALA A 78 -37.03 10.34 16.61
C ALA A 78 -36.18 9.50 15.63
N PRO A 79 -35.98 8.19 15.88
CA PRO A 79 -35.21 7.36 14.97
C PRO A 79 -35.94 7.32 13.63
N ASN A 80 -35.48 8.11 12.65
CA ASN A 80 -36.05 8.09 11.32
C ASN A 80 -35.66 6.75 10.65
N PRO A 81 -36.59 5.79 10.48
CA PRO A 81 -36.27 4.46 10.01
C PRO A 81 -35.85 4.43 8.53
N LEU A 82 -36.08 5.53 7.80
CA LEU A 82 -35.69 5.70 6.40
C LEU A 82 -34.25 6.19 6.25
N ARG A 83 -33.64 6.75 7.31
CA ARG A 83 -32.29 7.30 7.27
C ARG A 83 -31.27 6.19 7.53
N LYS A 84 -30.99 5.36 6.51
CA LYS A 84 -29.88 4.40 6.50
C LYS A 84 -28.52 5.11 6.40
N HIS A 85 -28.20 5.99 7.34
CA HIS A 85 -26.82 6.43 7.50
C HIS A 85 -26.08 5.37 8.28
N LYS A 86 -25.25 4.58 7.58
CA LYS A 86 -24.16 3.88 8.25
C LYS A 86 -23.33 4.98 8.92
N PRO A 87 -23.23 5.02 10.27
CA PRO A 87 -22.44 6.06 10.93
C PRO A 87 -21.03 6.00 10.34
N LYS A 88 -20.51 7.13 9.87
CA LYS A 88 -19.12 7.21 9.45
C LYS A 88 -18.30 6.82 10.69
N THR A 89 -17.59 5.71 10.62
CA THR A 89 -16.68 5.31 11.71
C THR A 89 -15.72 6.47 11.94
N PRO A 90 -15.55 6.97 13.18
CA PRO A 90 -14.63 8.05 13.45
C PRO A 90 -13.23 7.62 13.02
N ARG A 91 -12.51 8.50 12.35
CA ARG A 91 -11.13 8.21 11.93
C ARG A 91 -10.24 8.13 13.17
N PRO A 92 -9.19 7.28 13.16
CA PRO A 92 -8.23 7.26 14.25
C PRO A 92 -7.62 8.65 14.44
N ARG A 93 -7.25 8.98 15.67
CA ARG A 93 -6.46 10.19 15.97
C ARG A 93 -5.04 9.98 15.44
N GLU A 94 -4.44 11.06 14.94
CA GLU A 94 -3.02 11.02 14.58
C GLU A 94 -2.20 10.80 15.85
N PRO A 95 -1.23 9.89 15.82
CA PRO A 95 -0.44 9.62 17.00
C PRO A 95 0.57 10.75 17.21
N LEU A 96 1.14 10.75 18.40
CA LEU A 96 2.09 11.75 18.84
C LEU A 96 3.38 11.72 18.01
N CYS A 97 3.91 12.89 17.66
CA CYS A 97 5.22 13.04 17.04
C CYS A 97 6.34 12.72 18.06
N THR A 98 6.52 11.44 18.36
CA THR A 98 7.59 10.87 19.17
C THR A 98 8.45 9.99 18.27
N PRO A 99 9.74 9.76 18.60
CA PRO A 99 10.61 8.95 17.75
C PRO A 99 9.98 7.61 17.38
N HIS A 100 9.36 6.92 18.36
CA HIS A 100 8.78 5.59 18.17
C HIS A 100 7.47 5.57 17.36
N SER A 101 6.83 6.72 17.19
CA SER A 101 5.53 6.83 16.54
C SER A 101 5.61 7.51 15.17
N MET A 102 6.81 7.70 14.63
CA MET A 102 6.99 8.27 13.29
C MET A 102 6.44 7.33 12.22
N PRO A 103 5.81 7.88 11.16
CA PRO A 103 5.32 7.07 10.05
C PRO A 103 6.45 6.35 9.32
N TYR A 104 6.28 5.04 9.10
CA TYR A 104 7.17 4.21 8.30
C TYR A 104 6.34 3.38 7.31
N VAL A 105 7.01 2.78 6.33
CA VAL A 105 6.35 1.87 5.38
C VAL A 105 6.10 0.54 6.09
N LYS A 106 4.84 0.12 6.17
CA LYS A 106 4.45 -1.11 6.86
C LYS A 106 4.61 -2.33 5.98
N HIS A 107 4.09 -2.25 4.76
CA HIS A 107 4.14 -3.31 3.76
C HIS A 107 3.87 -2.72 2.38
N VAL A 108 4.34 -3.40 1.33
CA VAL A 108 4.00 -3.10 -0.06
C VAL A 108 3.28 -4.29 -0.65
N THR A 109 2.09 -4.04 -1.21
CA THR A 109 1.36 -5.05 -1.96
C THR A 109 1.53 -4.77 -3.45
N VAL A 110 2.08 -5.74 -4.16
CA VAL A 110 2.12 -5.72 -5.62
C VAL A 110 0.99 -6.61 -6.13
N HIS A 111 0.11 -6.05 -6.94
CA HIS A 111 -1.07 -6.74 -7.46
C HIS A 111 -1.11 -6.66 -8.98
N ILE A 112 -1.29 -7.81 -9.63
CA ILE A 112 -1.50 -7.93 -11.07
C ILE A 112 -2.90 -8.46 -11.33
N ARG A 113 -3.63 -7.78 -12.22
CA ARG A 113 -4.93 -8.23 -12.69
C ARG A 113 -4.84 -8.56 -14.18
N CYS A 114 -4.86 -9.85 -14.51
CA CYS A 114 -4.88 -10.31 -15.90
C CYS A 114 -6.32 -10.52 -16.33
N ARG A 115 -6.81 -9.75 -17.30
CA ARG A 115 -8.16 -9.95 -17.85
C ARG A 115 -8.21 -11.17 -18.77
N GLU A 116 -7.09 -11.44 -19.44
CA GLU A 116 -6.85 -12.52 -20.40
C GLU A 116 -6.92 -13.89 -19.73
N ALA A 117 -6.68 -13.95 -18.41
CA ALA A 117 -6.80 -15.17 -17.61
C ALA A 117 -8.21 -15.78 -17.62
N LEU A 118 -9.24 -14.98 -17.94
CA LEU A 118 -10.62 -15.46 -18.11
C LEU A 118 -10.78 -16.36 -19.35
N GLN A 119 -10.01 -16.09 -20.40
CA GLN A 119 -10.03 -16.89 -21.63
C GLN A 119 -9.08 -18.06 -21.50
N ASN A 120 -7.81 -17.79 -21.14
CA ASN A 120 -6.78 -18.81 -20.99
C ASN A 120 -6.13 -18.71 -19.61
N LYS A 121 -6.29 -19.77 -18.80
CA LYS A 121 -5.70 -19.85 -17.45
C LYS A 121 -4.17 -19.78 -17.45
N ASN A 122 -3.53 -20.15 -18.56
CA ASN A 122 -2.06 -20.16 -18.69
C ASN A 122 -1.45 -18.76 -18.60
N HIS A 123 -2.15 -17.71 -19.04
CA HIS A 123 -1.68 -16.32 -18.92
C HIS A 123 -1.46 -15.88 -17.47
N LEU A 124 -2.18 -16.49 -16.53
CA LEU A 124 -1.99 -16.23 -15.11
C LEU A 124 -0.64 -16.78 -14.60
N LEU A 125 -0.13 -17.86 -15.19
CA LEU A 125 1.17 -18.41 -14.82
C LEU A 125 2.29 -17.44 -15.18
N SER A 126 2.19 -16.76 -16.33
CA SER A 126 3.14 -15.71 -16.74
C SER A 126 3.18 -14.56 -15.72
N ALA A 127 2.02 -14.09 -15.25
CA ALA A 127 1.96 -13.03 -14.24
C ALA A 127 2.52 -13.48 -12.87
N LEU A 128 2.29 -14.73 -12.47
CA LEU A 128 2.88 -15.31 -11.26
C LEU A 128 4.41 -15.36 -11.36
N MET A 129 4.93 -15.80 -12.50
CA MET A 129 6.37 -15.85 -12.76
C MET A 129 6.99 -14.46 -12.75
N ALA A 130 6.39 -13.49 -13.44
CA ALA A 130 6.88 -12.11 -13.48
C ALA A 130 6.96 -11.49 -12.07
N LEU A 131 5.91 -11.64 -11.25
CA LEU A 131 5.94 -11.16 -9.86
C LEU A 131 7.03 -11.85 -9.03
N GLN A 132 7.21 -13.14 -9.21
CA GLN A 132 8.20 -13.90 -8.45
C GLN A 132 9.63 -13.52 -8.85
N ILE A 133 9.88 -13.22 -10.13
CA ILE A 133 11.18 -12.74 -10.63
C ILE A 133 11.49 -11.36 -10.05
N ILE A 134 10.55 -10.42 -10.12
CA ILE A 134 10.77 -9.04 -9.64
C ILE A 134 10.93 -8.98 -8.12
N THR A 135 10.07 -9.70 -7.40
CA THR A 135 9.98 -9.55 -5.93
C THR A 135 10.79 -10.58 -5.14
N GLY A 136 11.25 -11.66 -5.78
CA GLY A 136 11.89 -12.79 -5.10
C GLY A 136 10.95 -13.57 -4.14
N ARG A 137 9.68 -13.18 -4.04
CA ARG A 137 8.69 -13.79 -3.14
C ARG A 137 7.66 -14.59 -3.92
N ARG A 138 7.19 -15.66 -3.29
CA ARG A 138 6.17 -16.53 -3.87
C ARG A 138 4.85 -15.78 -4.00
N ALA A 139 4.42 -15.57 -5.25
CA ALA A 139 3.14 -14.96 -5.54
C ALA A 139 1.95 -15.84 -5.17
N GLN A 140 0.90 -15.22 -4.63
CA GLN A 140 -0.35 -15.86 -4.27
C GLN A 140 -1.38 -15.65 -5.38
N MET A 141 -2.01 -16.74 -5.81
CA MET A 141 -3.11 -16.70 -6.75
C MET A 141 -4.39 -16.20 -6.08
N VAL A 142 -4.99 -15.16 -6.66
CA VAL A 142 -6.22 -14.53 -6.18
C VAL A 142 -7.40 -14.94 -7.06
N ARG A 143 -8.43 -15.45 -6.39
CA ARG A 143 -9.69 -15.89 -7.00
C ARG A 143 -10.74 -14.79 -6.94
N ALA A 144 -11.68 -14.83 -7.88
CA ALA A 144 -12.83 -13.93 -7.93
C ALA A 144 -13.70 -14.04 -6.68
N LYS A 145 -14.03 -12.89 -6.08
CA LYS A 145 -14.97 -12.80 -4.94
C LYS A 145 -16.41 -12.58 -5.39
N SER A 146 -16.61 -11.89 -6.51
CA SER A 146 -17.91 -11.53 -7.07
C SER A 146 -18.16 -12.21 -8.42
N ASP A 147 -19.44 -12.40 -8.72
CA ASP A 147 -19.93 -12.81 -10.04
C ASP A 147 -20.33 -11.56 -10.80
N ALA A 148 -19.90 -11.43 -12.05
CA ALA A 148 -20.31 -10.34 -12.92
C ALA A 148 -20.47 -10.88 -14.35
N ALA A 149 -21.72 -11.08 -14.77
CA ALA A 149 -22.06 -11.51 -16.12
C ALA A 149 -21.45 -10.65 -17.25
N PRO A 150 -21.43 -9.30 -17.21
CA PRO A 150 -20.85 -8.51 -18.31
C PRO A 150 -19.35 -8.74 -18.50
N TRP A 151 -18.64 -9.14 -17.44
CA TRP A 151 -17.22 -9.46 -17.50
C TRP A 151 -16.94 -10.95 -17.70
N LYS A 152 -17.99 -11.76 -17.99
CA LYS A 152 -17.94 -13.23 -18.06
C LYS A 152 -17.29 -13.84 -16.81
N LEU A 153 -17.46 -13.18 -15.66
CA LEU A 153 -16.75 -13.51 -14.45
C LEU A 153 -17.61 -14.35 -13.51
N ARG A 154 -17.06 -15.49 -13.08
CA ARG A 154 -17.66 -16.37 -12.06
C ARG A 154 -16.80 -16.44 -10.79
N LYS A 155 -17.45 -16.59 -9.64
CA LYS A 155 -16.85 -16.76 -8.30
C LYS A 155 -15.92 -17.95 -8.29
N GLY A 156 -14.78 -17.79 -7.62
CA GLY A 156 -13.77 -18.84 -7.49
C GLY A 156 -12.85 -18.99 -8.70
N MET A 157 -13.10 -18.32 -9.84
CA MET A 157 -12.17 -18.31 -10.97
C MET A 157 -10.86 -17.60 -10.58
N PRO A 158 -9.68 -18.15 -10.93
CA PRO A 158 -8.41 -17.47 -10.70
C PRO A 158 -8.20 -16.38 -11.77
N ILE A 159 -7.85 -15.16 -11.35
CA ILE A 159 -7.77 -13.99 -12.24
C ILE A 159 -6.51 -13.18 -12.03
N SER A 160 -6.09 -13.06 -10.77
CA SER A 160 -5.03 -12.14 -10.38
C SER A 160 -3.96 -12.86 -9.58
N ALA A 161 -2.80 -12.24 -9.54
CA ALA A 161 -1.70 -12.63 -8.69
C ALA A 161 -1.37 -11.46 -7.76
N LYS A 162 -1.00 -11.77 -6.52
CA LYS A 162 -0.54 -10.75 -5.57
C LYS A 162 0.67 -11.23 -4.79
N VAL A 163 1.53 -10.30 -4.45
CA VAL A 163 2.62 -10.50 -3.49
C VAL A 163 2.48 -9.43 -2.42
N LEU A 164 2.69 -9.83 -1.17
CA LEU A 164 2.82 -8.91 -0.05
C LEU A 164 4.27 -8.96 0.39
N LEU A 165 4.91 -7.80 0.36
CA LEU A 165 6.30 -7.58 0.74
C LEU A 165 6.34 -6.85 2.07
N ASP A 166 7.08 -7.44 3.00
CA ASP A 166 7.33 -6.94 4.34
C ASP A 166 8.84 -6.96 4.61
N GLY A 167 9.30 -6.15 5.57
CA GLY A 167 10.70 -6.14 5.98
C GLY A 167 11.62 -5.53 4.92
N ASP A 168 12.80 -6.10 4.72
CA ASP A 168 13.81 -5.54 3.80
C ASP A 168 13.43 -5.69 2.33
N ASP A 169 12.84 -6.81 1.93
CA ASP A 169 12.45 -7.06 0.52
C ASP A 169 11.50 -5.99 -0.01
N MET A 170 10.66 -5.45 0.87
CA MET A 170 9.78 -4.32 0.56
C MET A 170 10.59 -3.07 0.23
N TYR A 171 11.60 -2.76 1.03
CA TYR A 171 12.45 -1.60 0.84
C TYR A 171 13.35 -1.74 -0.38
N GLU A 172 13.84 -2.94 -0.68
CA GLU A 172 14.56 -3.21 -1.93
C GLU A 172 13.67 -3.06 -3.16
N PHE A 173 12.44 -3.55 -3.10
CA PHE A 173 11.49 -3.35 -4.19
C PHE A 173 11.20 -1.87 -4.41
N LEU A 174 11.01 -1.10 -3.34
CA LEU A 174 10.84 0.36 -3.43
C LEU A 174 12.09 1.05 -3.98
N ASP A 175 13.28 0.60 -3.59
CA ASP A 175 14.54 1.16 -4.06
C ASP A 175 14.70 0.98 -5.58
N LYS A 176 14.50 -0.26 -6.06
CA LYS A 176 14.49 -0.58 -7.50
C LYS A 176 13.45 0.23 -8.26
N LEU A 177 12.26 0.37 -7.67
CA LEU A 177 11.18 1.13 -8.29
C LEU A 177 11.57 2.61 -8.44
N ILE A 178 12.11 3.23 -7.39
CA ILE A 178 12.41 4.67 -7.36
C ILE A 178 13.66 5.02 -8.16
N GLU A 179 14.74 4.25 -8.02
CA GLU A 179 16.03 4.56 -8.65
C GLU A 179 16.12 4.10 -10.10
N VAL A 180 15.51 2.96 -10.45
CA VAL A 180 15.68 2.35 -11.77
C VAL A 180 14.42 2.49 -12.62
N VAL A 181 13.26 2.10 -12.10
CA VAL A 181 12.04 1.97 -12.92
C VAL A 181 11.42 3.32 -13.23
N LEU A 182 11.15 4.15 -12.22
CA LEU A 182 10.47 5.44 -12.41
C LEU A 182 11.22 6.39 -13.36
N PRO A 183 12.55 6.53 -13.29
CA PRO A 183 13.28 7.42 -14.22
C PRO A 183 13.32 6.89 -15.66
N ARG A 184 13.23 5.57 -15.86
CA ARG A 184 13.18 4.94 -17.20
C ARG A 184 11.80 5.06 -17.86
N MET A 185 10.74 5.34 -17.10
CA MET A 185 9.39 5.50 -17.64
C MET A 185 9.27 6.79 -18.44
N LYS A 186 8.91 6.68 -19.73
CA LYS A 186 8.77 7.85 -20.62
C LYS A 186 7.67 8.83 -20.21
N GLU A 187 6.53 8.31 -19.73
CA GLU A 187 5.32 9.10 -19.46
C GLU A 187 5.07 9.32 -17.96
N TYR A 188 6.05 9.01 -17.10
CA TYR A 188 5.87 9.18 -15.65
C TYR A 188 6.20 10.59 -15.20
N HIS A 189 5.17 11.37 -14.89
CA HIS A 189 5.32 12.73 -14.42
C HIS A 189 5.40 12.80 -12.88
N GLY A 190 5.00 11.74 -12.19
CA GLY A 190 4.91 11.66 -10.74
C GLY A 190 3.47 11.45 -10.24
N LEU A 191 3.35 11.24 -8.93
CA LEU A 191 2.08 10.98 -8.27
C LEU A 191 1.26 12.25 -8.08
N THR A 192 -0.05 12.19 -8.30
CA THR A 192 -0.88 13.35 -7.96
C THR A 192 -0.92 13.57 -6.45
N MET A 193 -0.93 14.84 -6.02
CA MET A 193 -1.13 15.19 -4.61
C MET A 193 -2.47 14.69 -4.04
N SER A 194 -3.46 14.42 -4.91
CA SER A 194 -4.78 13.89 -4.50
C SER A 194 -4.74 12.39 -4.19
N SER A 195 -3.70 11.68 -4.64
CA SER A 195 -3.59 10.23 -4.47
C SER A 195 -3.48 9.84 -2.99
N GLY A 196 -4.36 8.92 -2.56
CA GLY A 196 -4.30 8.27 -1.25
C GLY A 196 -5.68 7.92 -0.68
N ASP A 197 -5.75 6.85 0.10
CA ASP A 197 -7.04 6.26 0.54
C ASP A 197 -7.67 6.97 1.77
N GLY A 198 -7.04 8.04 2.25
CA GLY A 198 -7.45 8.80 3.44
C GLY A 198 -6.78 8.33 4.72
N ASN A 199 -6.22 7.12 4.70
CA ASN A 199 -5.57 6.43 5.82
C ASN A 199 -4.04 6.29 5.63
N GLY A 200 -3.40 7.17 4.85
CA GLY A 200 -1.95 7.16 4.68
C GLY A 200 -1.39 6.07 3.75
N SER A 201 -2.23 5.21 3.18
CA SER A 201 -1.86 4.33 2.07
C SER A 201 -1.94 5.06 0.73
N ILE A 202 -0.98 4.78 -0.14
CA ILE A 202 -0.91 5.33 -1.49
C ILE A 202 -0.78 4.17 -2.48
N THR A 203 -1.56 4.23 -3.55
CA THR A 203 -1.53 3.22 -4.61
C THR A 203 -1.06 3.84 -5.92
N LEU A 204 -0.13 3.14 -6.58
CA LEU A 204 0.39 3.40 -7.90
C LEU A 204 -0.23 2.40 -8.88
N GLY A 205 -0.59 2.86 -10.07
CA GLY A 205 -0.95 2.00 -11.21
C GLY A 205 0.11 2.15 -12.28
N PHE A 206 0.54 1.03 -12.85
CA PHE A 206 1.51 0.97 -13.93
C PHE A 206 0.94 0.22 -15.13
N ASP A 207 1.27 0.73 -16.31
CA ASP A 207 0.95 0.09 -17.58
C ASP A 207 1.85 -1.12 -17.82
N ASP A 208 1.46 -1.93 -18.80
CA ASP A 208 2.11 -3.19 -19.16
C ASP A 208 3.61 -3.00 -19.48
N SER A 209 3.97 -1.90 -20.13
CA SER A 209 5.36 -1.59 -20.52
C SER A 209 6.33 -1.48 -19.35
N VAL A 210 5.85 -1.11 -18.16
CA VAL A 210 6.69 -0.82 -16.99
C VAL A 210 7.34 -2.07 -16.44
N ILE A 211 6.69 -3.23 -16.58
CA ILE A 211 7.21 -4.49 -16.00
C ILE A 211 8.52 -4.91 -16.67
N GLY A 212 8.74 -4.54 -17.94
CA GLY A 212 9.97 -4.81 -18.68
C GLY A 212 11.14 -3.89 -18.31
N LEU A 213 10.89 -2.82 -17.54
CA LEU A 213 11.93 -1.88 -17.10
C LEU A 213 12.69 -2.36 -15.85
N PHE A 214 12.17 -3.38 -15.16
CA PHE A 214 12.86 -3.99 -14.02
C PHE A 214 14.11 -4.76 -14.51
N PRO A 215 15.25 -4.60 -13.83
CA PRO A 215 16.50 -5.24 -14.25
C PRO A 215 16.41 -6.77 -14.25
N GLU A 216 15.61 -7.37 -13.36
CA GLU A 216 15.42 -8.82 -13.30
C GLU A 216 14.59 -9.36 -14.46
N MET A 217 13.67 -8.56 -14.97
CA MET A 217 12.78 -8.94 -16.06
C MET A 217 13.40 -8.72 -17.43
N GLU A 218 14.28 -7.71 -17.58
CA GLU A 218 14.95 -7.39 -18.84
C GLU A 218 15.70 -8.61 -19.41
N MET A 219 16.30 -9.44 -18.56
CA MET A 219 17.02 -10.65 -18.97
C MET A 219 16.10 -11.83 -19.37
N VAL A 220 14.88 -11.87 -18.82
CA VAL A 220 13.94 -13.01 -18.97
C VAL A 220 12.75 -12.61 -19.86
N TYR A 221 12.85 -11.46 -20.52
CA TYR A 221 11.76 -10.83 -21.25
C TYR A 221 11.17 -11.76 -22.33
N ASP A 222 12.03 -12.43 -23.10
CA ASP A 222 11.62 -13.32 -24.19
C ASP A 222 10.91 -14.60 -23.70
N MET A 223 11.12 -14.99 -22.44
CA MET A 223 10.54 -16.20 -21.85
C MET A 223 9.14 -15.95 -21.26
N VAL A 224 8.74 -14.69 -21.07
CA VAL A 224 7.46 -14.32 -20.48
C VAL A 224 6.49 -13.93 -21.60
N PRO A 225 5.53 -14.80 -21.96
CA PRO A 225 4.75 -14.62 -23.20
C PRO A 225 3.66 -13.54 -23.10
N LEU A 226 3.25 -13.16 -21.89
CA LEU A 226 2.28 -12.09 -21.67
C LEU A 226 2.78 -11.15 -20.58
N ILE A 227 2.92 -9.90 -20.97
CA ILE A 227 3.26 -8.79 -20.10
C ILE A 227 1.97 -8.10 -19.71
N THR A 228 1.77 -7.91 -18.40
CA THR A 228 0.57 -7.31 -17.85
C THR A 228 0.93 -6.22 -16.86
N GLY A 229 0.17 -5.14 -16.89
CA GLY A 229 0.29 -4.03 -15.97
C GLY A 229 -0.02 -4.45 -14.54
N PHE A 230 0.47 -3.65 -13.60
CA PHE A 230 0.42 -3.97 -12.18
C PHE A 230 0.14 -2.72 -11.37
N SER A 231 -0.38 -2.92 -10.17
CA SER A 231 -0.60 -1.86 -9.19
C SER A 231 0.24 -2.13 -7.96
N VAL A 232 0.87 -1.09 -7.44
CA VAL A 232 1.67 -1.13 -6.21
C VAL A 232 0.94 -0.32 -5.15
N SER A 233 0.45 -0.99 -4.12
CA SER A 233 -0.13 -0.34 -2.93
C SER A 233 0.89 -0.30 -1.82
N ILE A 234 1.31 0.91 -1.47
CA ILE A 234 2.26 1.18 -0.38
C ILE A 234 1.44 1.53 0.86
N ALA A 235 1.44 0.62 1.83
CA ALA A 235 0.78 0.83 3.10
C ALA A 235 1.78 1.40 4.10
N THR A 236 1.47 2.58 4.66
CA THR A 236 2.28 3.20 5.71
C THR A 236 1.59 3.07 7.05
N THR A 237 2.29 3.40 8.14
CA THR A 237 1.69 3.53 9.47
C THR A 237 1.02 4.88 9.71
N ALA A 238 1.12 5.82 8.76
CA ALA A 238 0.47 7.12 8.87
C ALA A 238 -1.06 6.96 8.93
N VAL A 239 -1.72 7.78 9.77
CA VAL A 239 -3.19 7.78 9.87
C VAL A 239 -3.83 8.66 8.79
N ARG A 240 -3.09 9.64 8.25
CA ARG A 240 -3.59 10.58 7.23
C ARG A 240 -2.65 10.65 6.03
N ASN A 241 -3.24 10.97 4.87
CA ASN A 241 -2.54 11.12 3.59
C ASN A 241 -1.37 12.14 3.60
N PRO A 242 -1.42 13.33 4.22
CA PRO A 242 -0.27 14.25 4.23
C PRO A 242 0.99 13.63 4.85
N ALA A 243 0.87 12.95 5.99
CA ALA A 243 2.00 12.29 6.63
C ALA A 243 2.57 11.14 5.79
N GLY A 244 1.68 10.34 5.17
CA GLY A 244 2.10 9.28 4.24
C GLY A 244 2.79 9.82 2.97
N ARG A 245 2.29 10.92 2.40
CA ARG A 245 2.93 11.59 1.25
C ARG A 245 4.28 12.18 1.61
N LEU A 246 4.41 12.79 2.79
CA LEU A 246 5.69 13.33 3.26
C LEU A 246 6.74 12.23 3.38
N LEU A 247 6.38 11.10 3.98
CA LEU A 247 7.26 9.92 4.07
C LEU A 247 7.71 9.46 2.68
N LEU A 248 6.75 9.25 1.78
CA LEU A 248 7.04 8.73 0.44
C LEU A 248 7.84 9.71 -0.41
N SER A 249 7.60 11.02 -0.23
CA SER A 249 8.39 12.07 -0.86
C SER A 249 9.83 12.09 -0.33
N GLY A 250 10.02 11.88 0.97
CA GLY A 250 11.34 11.74 1.58
C GLY A 250 12.10 10.51 1.09
N LEU A 251 11.38 9.44 0.73
CA LEU A 251 11.94 8.24 0.12
C LEU A 251 12.27 8.38 -1.38
N GLY A 252 11.95 9.53 -1.99
CA GLY A 252 12.27 9.81 -3.39
C GLY A 252 11.12 9.64 -4.38
N LEU A 253 9.87 9.42 -3.92
CA LEU A 253 8.72 9.40 -4.83
C LEU A 253 8.30 10.83 -5.21
N PRO A 254 8.28 11.18 -6.52
CA PRO A 254 7.90 12.51 -6.95
C PRO A 254 6.37 12.69 -6.85
N PHE A 255 5.95 13.81 -6.26
CA PHE A 255 4.54 14.22 -6.24
C PHE A 255 4.33 15.51 -7.04
N VAL A 256 3.31 15.52 -7.89
CA VAL A 256 2.93 16.64 -8.74
C VAL A 256 1.58 17.20 -8.29
N HIS A 257 1.49 18.52 -8.31
CA HIS A 257 0.23 19.22 -8.15
C HIS A 257 -0.60 19.03 -9.43
N ALA A 258 -1.85 18.61 -9.29
CA ALA A 258 -2.75 18.55 -10.43
C ALA A 258 -2.83 19.96 -11.06
N ARG A 259 -2.41 20.10 -12.33
CA ARG A 259 -2.65 21.35 -13.07
C ARG A 259 -4.16 21.53 -13.12
N LYS A 260 -4.65 22.69 -12.67
CA LYS A 260 -6.02 23.10 -12.99
C LYS A 260 -6.09 23.19 -14.52
N PRO A 261 -7.14 22.65 -15.18
CA PRO A 261 -7.33 22.92 -16.59
C PRO A 261 -7.39 24.44 -16.76
N GLN A 262 -6.51 24.98 -17.58
CA GLN A 262 -6.59 26.39 -17.99
C GLN A 262 -7.92 26.49 -18.76
N THR A 263 -8.88 27.22 -18.21
CA THR A 263 -10.04 27.65 -18.97
C THR A 263 -9.52 28.67 -19.97
N ASP A 264 -9.38 28.26 -21.22
CA ASP A 264 -9.04 29.13 -22.33
C ASP A 264 -10.22 30.08 -22.60
N GLU A 265 -10.38 31.08 -21.75
CA GLU A 265 -11.25 32.24 -21.98
C GLU A 265 -10.54 33.22 -22.92
N LEU A 266 -10.22 32.81 -24.16
CA LEU A 266 -9.87 33.72 -25.26
C LEU A 266 -10.20 33.05 -26.61
N ALA A 267 -11.49 32.80 -26.84
CA ALA A 267 -12.04 32.67 -28.18
C ALA A 267 -13.14 33.73 -28.35
N LEU A 268 -12.69 34.95 -28.68
CA LEU A 268 -13.48 35.99 -29.33
C LEU A 268 -12.90 36.20 -30.72
#